data_AF-X1NZQ4-F1
#
_entry.id   AF-X1NZQ4-F1
#
_cell.length_a   1.000
_cell.length_b   1.000
_cell.length_c   1.000
_cell.angle_alpha   90.00
_cell.angle_beta   90.00
_cell.angle_gamma   90.00
#
_symmetry.space_group_name_H-M   'P 1'
#
loop_
_entity.id
_entity.type
_entity.pdbx_description
1 polymer ?
#
loop_
_entity_poly.entity_id
_entity_poly.type
_entity_poly.pdbx_seq_one_letter_code
_entity_poly.pdbx_strand_id
1 'polypeptide(L)'
;TVDKGDEKWKGRVGLVPNVLKELALSSKDGVALVCGPFIMVKYTIPPLLDLGFSPERIFTSLEMRMKCGIGKCGRCNIGSKYVCKDGPVFTYKELQELPNEY
;
A
#
# COMPACT_ATOMS: atom_id res chain seq x y z
N THR A 1 4.11 -14.75 5.56
CA THR A 1 4.49 -14.52 6.97
C THR A 1 3.23 -14.35 7.79
N VAL A 2 3.28 -14.61 9.09
CA VAL A 2 2.17 -14.31 10.02
C VAL A 2 2.69 -13.46 11.17
N ASP A 3 1.83 -12.66 11.78
CA ASP A 3 2.22 -11.81 12.91
C ASP A 3 2.54 -12.65 14.16
N LYS A 4 1.77 -13.74 14.36
CA LYS A 4 1.98 -14.74 15.41
C LYS A 4 1.67 -16.13 14.85
N GLY A 5 2.66 -17.02 14.89
CA GLY A 5 2.48 -18.42 14.52
C GLY A 5 1.84 -19.23 15.64
N ASP A 6 1.09 -20.27 15.28
CA ASP A 6 0.64 -21.31 16.21
C ASP A 6 1.67 -22.46 16.28
N GLU A 7 1.40 -23.48 17.10
CA GLU A 7 2.29 -24.64 17.28
C GLU A 7 2.55 -25.44 15.99
N LYS A 8 1.68 -25.31 14.99
CA LYS A 8 1.78 -26.03 13.72
C LYS A 8 2.41 -25.17 12.62
N TRP A 9 2.60 -23.87 12.86
CA TRP A 9 3.13 -22.94 11.88
C TRP A 9 4.64 -23.13 11.69
N LYS A 10 5.02 -23.56 10.49
CA LYS A 10 6.44 -23.77 10.10
C LYS A 10 7.00 -22.66 9.20
N GLY A 11 6.19 -21.65 8.88
CA GLY A 11 6.58 -20.55 8.01
C GLY A 11 7.25 -19.39 8.75
N ARG A 12 7.60 -18.32 8.02
CA ARG A 12 8.14 -17.10 8.63
C ARG A 12 7.10 -16.42 9.53
N VAL A 13 7.55 -15.93 10.68
CA VAL A 13 6.78 -15.09 11.61
C VAL A 13 7.39 -13.69 11.58
N GLY A 14 6.55 -12.65 11.42
CA GLY A 14 6.98 -11.26 11.35
C GLY A 14 6.09 -10.40 10.46
N LEU A 15 6.06 -9.10 10.73
CA LEU A 15 5.29 -8.13 9.95
C LEU A 15 5.90 -7.94 8.54
N VAL A 16 5.05 -7.68 7.55
CA VAL A 16 5.44 -7.49 6.14
C VAL A 16 6.59 -6.49 5.95
N PRO A 17 6.61 -5.29 6.58
CA PRO A 17 7.72 -4.35 6.45
C PRO A 17 9.09 -4.93 6.88
N ASN A 18 9.11 -5.77 7.91
CA ASN A 18 10.35 -6.35 8.43
C ASN A 18 10.84 -7.46 7.49
N VAL A 19 9.91 -8.32 7.06
CA VAL A 19 10.19 -9.40 6.11
C VAL A 19 10.76 -8.85 4.80
N LEU A 20 10.22 -7.73 4.31
CA LEU A 20 10.68 -7.08 3.09
C LEU A 20 12.15 -6.63 3.18
N LYS A 21 12.58 -6.06 4.31
CA LYS A 21 13.97 -5.64 4.53
C LYS A 21 14.95 -6.82 4.47
N GLU A 22 14.55 -7.98 4.96
CA GLU A 22 15.38 -9.19 4.98
C GLU A 22 15.54 -9.84 3.60
N LEU A 23 14.59 -9.62 2.68
CA LEU A 23 14.59 -10.27 1.36
C LEU A 23 15.58 -9.65 0.37
N ALA A 24 16.11 -8.45 0.65
CA ALA A 24 17.11 -7.74 -0.17
C ALA A 24 16.79 -7.76 -1.67
N LEU A 25 15.53 -7.50 -2.03
CA LEU A 25 15.05 -7.56 -3.42
C LEU A 25 15.69 -6.45 -4.26
N SER A 26 16.03 -6.77 -5.52
CA SER A 26 16.50 -5.76 -6.48
C SER A 26 15.32 -4.94 -7.04
N SER A 27 15.46 -3.62 -7.06
CA SER A 27 14.49 -2.67 -7.61
C SER A 27 14.68 -2.36 -9.10
N LYS A 28 15.77 -2.83 -9.72
CA LYS A 28 16.22 -2.41 -11.07
C LYS A 28 15.12 -2.54 -12.14
N ASP A 29 14.42 -3.66 -12.17
CA ASP A 29 13.37 -3.98 -13.13
C ASP A 29 12.03 -4.33 -12.45
N GLY A 30 11.88 -3.96 -11.17
CA GLY A 30 10.74 -4.33 -10.34
C GLY A 30 9.68 -3.23 -10.24
N VAL A 31 8.43 -3.66 -10.01
CA VAL A 31 7.31 -2.83 -9.58
C VAL A 31 6.79 -3.40 -8.26
N ALA A 32 6.51 -2.54 -7.29
CA ALA A 32 5.95 -2.94 -6.01
C ALA A 32 4.43 -2.72 -6.01
N LEU A 33 3.67 -3.78 -5.72
CA LEU A 33 2.22 -3.72 -5.53
C LEU A 33 1.92 -3.99 -4.07
N VAL A 34 1.32 -3.03 -3.38
CA VAL A 34 0.99 -3.12 -1.94
C VAL A 34 -0.51 -3.01 -1.76
N CYS A 35 -1.13 -3.98 -1.10
CA CYS A 35 -2.55 -3.96 -0.81
C CYS A 35 -2.78 -4.60 0.56
N GLY A 36 -3.63 -3.98 1.38
CA GLY A 36 -3.97 -4.45 2.70
C GLY A 36 -4.29 -3.29 3.65
N PRO A 37 -4.33 -3.57 4.97
CA PRO A 37 -4.65 -2.55 5.97
C PRO A 37 -3.76 -1.32 5.84
N PHE A 38 -4.34 -0.13 5.94
CA PHE A 38 -3.60 1.12 5.68
C PHE A 38 -2.31 1.25 6.51
N ILE A 39 -2.35 0.79 7.77
CA ILE A 39 -1.17 0.78 8.64
C ILE A 39 -0.03 -0.07 8.06
N MET A 40 -0.35 -1.21 7.44
CA MET A 40 0.63 -2.07 6.78
C MET A 40 1.24 -1.36 5.57
N VAL A 41 0.40 -0.74 4.74
CA VAL A 41 0.86 0.02 3.56
C VAL A 41 1.82 1.13 3.98
N LYS A 42 1.41 1.95 4.96
CA LYS A 42 2.21 3.07 5.48
C LYS A 42 3.60 2.66 5.93
N TYR A 43 3.73 1.51 6.61
CA TYR A 43 5.03 1.01 7.06
C TYR A 43 5.79 0.19 6.01
N THR A 44 5.13 -0.27 4.95
CA THR A 44 5.78 -1.04 3.87
C THR A 44 6.44 -0.13 2.83
N ILE A 45 5.95 1.10 2.64
CA ILE A 45 6.49 2.04 1.67
C ILE A 45 7.96 2.45 1.97
N PRO A 46 8.35 2.87 3.19
CA PRO A 46 9.73 3.28 3.45
C PRO A 46 10.78 2.20 3.13
N PRO A 47 10.60 0.93 3.55
CA PRO A 47 11.49 -0.15 3.12
C PRO A 47 11.60 -0.34 1.61
N LEU A 48 10.52 -0.13 0.84
CA LEU A 48 10.57 -0.18 -0.63
C LEU A 48 11.42 0.96 -1.20
N LEU A 49 11.31 2.16 -0.63
CA LEU A 49 12.17 3.29 -0.99
C LEU A 49 13.63 3.02 -0.66
N ASP A 50 13.92 2.42 0.51
CA ASP A 50 15.27 2.02 0.93
C ASP A 50 15.88 0.97 -0.02
N LEU A 51 15.05 0.08 -0.60
CA LEU A 51 15.44 -0.87 -1.64
C LEU A 51 15.62 -0.24 -3.03
N GLY A 52 15.35 1.06 -3.17
CA GLY A 52 15.55 1.83 -4.40
C GLY A 52 14.37 1.83 -5.39
N PHE A 53 13.18 1.40 -4.97
CA PHE A 53 11.98 1.58 -5.80
C PHE A 53 11.63 3.08 -5.87
N SER A 54 11.42 3.61 -7.07
CA SER A 54 10.96 5.00 -7.22
C SER A 54 9.47 5.13 -6.84
N PRO A 55 9.00 6.30 -6.39
CA PRO A 55 7.59 6.53 -6.06
C PRO A 55 6.60 6.20 -7.19
N GLU A 56 7.00 6.34 -8.45
CA GLU A 56 6.20 5.96 -9.63
C GLU A 56 6.04 4.44 -9.80
N ARG A 57 6.94 3.65 -9.21
CA ARG A 57 6.97 2.18 -9.31
C ARG A 57 6.41 1.49 -8.07
N ILE A 58 5.87 2.25 -7.12
CA ILE A 58 5.18 1.72 -5.94
C ILE A 58 3.70 2.02 -6.13
N PHE A 59 2.89 0.99 -6.27
CA PHE A 59 1.44 1.10 -6.39
C PHE A 59 0.80 0.60 -5.11
N THR A 60 -0.22 1.32 -4.64
CA THR A 60 -1.04 0.88 -3.52
C THR A 60 -2.51 1.01 -3.82
N SER A 61 -3.28 0.05 -3.33
CA SER A 61 -4.74 0.16 -3.28
C SER A 61 -5.15 0.91 -2.02
N LEU A 62 -5.99 1.93 -2.17
CA LEU A 62 -6.62 2.63 -1.06
C LEU A 62 -7.96 2.00 -0.71
N GLU A 63 -8.20 1.84 0.58
CA GLU A 63 -9.50 1.42 1.12
C GLU A 63 -10.16 2.62 1.82
N MET A 64 -11.27 3.09 1.27
CA MET A 64 -12.05 4.21 1.83
C MET A 64 -13.47 3.78 2.13
N ARG A 65 -14.16 4.53 3.00
CA ARG A 65 -15.59 4.34 3.26
C ARG A 65 -16.41 4.68 2.02
N MET A 66 -16.74 3.65 1.24
CA MET A 66 -17.60 3.79 0.08
C MET A 66 -19.08 3.64 0.46
N LYS A 67 -19.94 4.34 -0.27
CA LYS A 67 -21.40 4.14 -0.22
C LYS A 67 -22.00 3.92 -1.61
N CYS A 68 -21.76 4.84 -2.54
CA CYS A 68 -22.33 4.72 -3.88
C CYS A 68 -21.48 3.91 -4.87
N GLY A 69 -20.15 3.87 -4.71
CA GLY A 69 -19.23 3.18 -5.64
C GLY A 69 -19.09 3.81 -7.04
N ILE A 70 -19.92 4.81 -7.39
CA ILE A 70 -20.01 5.37 -8.75
C ILE A 70 -19.68 6.87 -8.84
N GLY A 71 -18.96 7.42 -7.87
CA GLY A 71 -18.55 8.84 -7.89
C GLY A 71 -19.66 9.87 -7.64
N LYS A 72 -20.80 9.46 -7.07
CA LYS A 72 -21.97 10.34 -6.83
C LYS A 72 -22.00 10.98 -5.44
N CYS A 73 -21.63 10.23 -4.39
CA CYS A 73 -21.89 10.63 -3.00
C CYS A 73 -20.72 11.29 -2.28
N GLY A 74 -19.53 11.32 -2.89
CA GLY A 74 -18.34 11.93 -2.30
C GLY A 74 -17.71 11.18 -1.11
N ARG A 75 -18.33 10.16 -0.51
CA ARG A 75 -17.81 9.55 0.75
C ARG A 75 -16.40 8.92 0.69
N CYS A 76 -15.93 8.61 -0.51
CA CYS A 76 -14.59 8.07 -0.74
C CYS A 76 -13.65 9.12 -1.36
N ASN A 77 -13.90 10.40 -1.13
CA ASN A 77 -13.04 11.46 -1.65
C ASN A 77 -11.74 11.53 -0.84
N ILE A 78 -10.64 11.84 -1.53
CA ILE A 78 -9.36 12.26 -0.94
C ILE A 78 -8.93 13.46 -1.77
N GLY A 79 -8.95 14.64 -1.16
CA GLY A 79 -8.82 15.90 -1.90
C GLY A 79 -9.79 15.96 -3.09
N SER A 80 -9.23 16.07 -4.31
CA SER A 80 -9.98 16.18 -5.57
C SER A 80 -10.32 14.84 -6.24
N LYS A 81 -9.88 13.70 -5.68
CA LYS A 81 -10.05 12.37 -6.28
C LYS A 81 -11.12 11.57 -5.56
N TYR A 82 -11.89 10.80 -6.31
CA TYR A 82 -12.86 9.83 -5.80
C TYR A 82 -12.25 8.43 -5.88
N VAL A 83 -11.92 7.81 -4.74
CA VAL A 83 -11.27 6.48 -4.74
C VAL A 83 -12.09 5.42 -5.50
N CYS A 84 -13.42 5.48 -5.48
CA CYS A 84 -14.26 4.54 -6.22
C CYS A 84 -14.29 4.72 -7.75
N LYS A 85 -13.81 5.85 -8.27
CA LYS A 85 -13.87 6.20 -9.71
C LYS A 85 -12.49 6.45 -10.30
N ASP A 86 -11.68 7.24 -9.61
CA ASP A 86 -10.33 7.62 -10.03
C ASP A 86 -9.27 6.64 -9.48
N GLY A 87 -9.61 5.86 -8.45
CA GLY A 87 -8.78 4.81 -7.86
C GLY A 87 -9.31 3.41 -8.17
N PRO A 88 -9.19 2.43 -7.25
CA PRO A 88 -8.61 2.53 -5.90
C PRO A 88 -7.07 2.45 -5.89
N VAL A 89 -6.46 2.11 -7.02
CA VAL A 89 -5.01 1.93 -7.15
C VAL A 89 -4.36 3.25 -7.57
N PHE A 90 -3.38 3.68 -6.80
CA PHE A 90 -2.58 4.86 -7.07
C PHE A 90 -1.10 4.54 -6.91
N THR A 91 -0.25 5.23 -7.67
CA THR A 91 1.19 5.28 -7.40
C THR A 91 1.47 6.05 -6.12
N TYR A 92 2.58 5.74 -5.45
CA TYR A 92 3.00 6.50 -4.27
C TYR A 92 3.25 7.96 -4.61
N LYS A 93 3.72 8.25 -5.83
CA LYS A 93 3.83 9.62 -6.35
C LYS A 93 2.49 10.35 -6.38
N GLU A 94 1.46 9.75 -6.96
CA GLU A 94 0.12 10.36 -6.99
C GLU A 94 -0.41 10.60 -5.57
N LEU A 95 -0.15 9.70 -4.63
CA LEU A 95 -0.55 9.90 -3.24
C LEU A 95 0.19 11.06 -2.56
N GLN A 96 1.45 11.32 -2.90
CA GLN A 96 2.21 12.46 -2.38
C GLN A 96 1.64 13.81 -2.85
N GLU A 97 0.86 13.83 -3.93
CA GLU A 97 0.17 15.02 -4.44
C GLU A 97 -1.22 15.23 -3.82
N LEU A 98 -1.72 14.23 -3.08
CA LEU A 98 -3.03 14.28 -2.43
C LEU A 98 -2.93 14.69 -0.96
N PRO A 99 -4.01 15.25 -0.37
CA PRO A 99 -4.07 15.49 1.06
C PRO A 99 -3.88 14.21 1.87
N ASN A 100 -3.26 14.33 3.04
CA ASN A 100 -3.04 13.22 3.97
C ASN A 100 -4.33 12.93 4.80
N GLU A 101 -5.41 12.60 4.09
CA GLU A 101 -6.77 12.37 4.62
C GLU A 101 -7.15 10.87 4.60
N TYR A 102 -6.15 10.00 4.47
CA TYR A 102 -6.28 8.57 4.27
C TYR A 102 -5.54 7.76 5.35
#